data_AF-A0A840UQE7-F1
#
_entry.id   AF-A0A840UQE7-F1
#
_cell.length_a   1.000
_cell.length_b   1.000
_cell.length_c   1.000
_cell.angle_alpha   90.00
_cell.angle_beta   90.00
_cell.angle_gamma   90.00
#
_symmetry.space_group_name_H-M   'P 1'
#
loop_
_entity.id
_entity.type
_entity.pdbx_description
1 polymer ?
#
loop_
_entity_poly.entity_id
_entity_poly.type
_entity_poly.pdbx_seq_one_letter_code
_entity_poly.pdbx_strand_id
1 'polypeptide(L)'
;MGHHHEGKSDIVPLIDRLNRYPIGLPDSETLRRILAILFSADEAYVASRFPLTEATLTELVRATGWERERLTPVLENMADKGLIMDLVYGHRTYYLLLPGLIGFFEFTFMKQRQDLPVAELAQLMHEYLFEDPDNRMGREFFGGATPLTRALPYEEHIPVESVVTTWESAREIIRRAGYGAVGMCYCRHKKEHLGKTCDKGAPTREICISLGSAARFMVRRGFAEERSVAELLAVIDRARDLRLTHITDNIRHKPSFICNCCSCCCELLGGVMRGFPNGIAKSGYTIAGDTEKCLGCGLCAKACNVQAIEVVGGDNGSRKKRMQVKAGHCLGCGACIPACPTGALSLVPAARAPVPEKKKDLFVRILKDKKRFSPYVVAGMKAKLGRMFGLG
;
A
#
# COMPACT_ATOMS: atom_id res chain seq x y z
N MET A 1 22.52 -21.50 34.50
CA MET A 1 23.19 -20.61 33.53
C MET A 1 22.42 -20.74 32.22
N GLY A 2 21.46 -19.84 32.01
CA GLY A 2 20.31 -20.07 31.13
C GLY A 2 20.43 -19.44 29.73
N HIS A 3 20.02 -20.25 28.76
CA HIS A 3 19.45 -19.98 27.44
C HIS A 3 19.23 -18.50 27.03
N HIS A 4 20.10 -17.95 26.17
CA HIS A 4 19.84 -16.69 25.44
C HIS A 4 20.36 -16.67 23.98
N HIS A 5 20.55 -17.81 23.33
CA HIS A 5 21.04 -17.85 21.93
C HIS A 5 20.07 -18.39 20.86
N GLU A 6 18.85 -18.80 21.22
CA GLU A 6 17.93 -19.41 20.23
C GLU A 6 17.07 -18.41 19.44
N GLY A 7 16.92 -17.15 19.88
CA GLY A 7 16.04 -16.18 19.20
C GLY A 7 16.52 -15.67 17.83
N LYS A 8 17.77 -15.89 17.44
CA LYS A 8 18.32 -15.43 16.13
C LYS A 8 18.10 -16.44 14.99
N SER A 9 17.77 -17.70 15.29
CA SER A 9 17.73 -18.77 14.29
C SER A 9 16.51 -18.68 13.35
N ASP A 10 15.35 -18.24 13.85
CA ASP A 10 14.08 -18.27 13.09
C ASP A 10 13.81 -17.02 12.23
N ILE A 11 14.56 -15.94 12.41
CA ILE A 11 14.41 -14.72 11.59
C ILE A 11 14.83 -14.96 10.13
N VAL A 12 15.87 -15.74 9.88
CA VAL A 12 16.32 -16.04 8.51
C VAL A 12 15.27 -16.87 7.75
N PRO A 13 14.76 -17.99 8.29
CA PRO A 13 13.62 -18.70 7.68
C PRO A 13 12.39 -17.83 7.45
N LEU A 14 12.11 -16.89 8.37
CA LEU A 14 11.02 -15.92 8.19
C LEU A 14 11.26 -15.00 6.98
N ILE A 15 12.46 -14.42 6.86
CA ILE A 15 12.84 -13.58 5.72
C ILE A 15 12.71 -14.37 4.41
N ASP A 16 13.23 -15.60 4.37
CA ASP A 16 13.12 -16.48 3.19
C ASP A 16 11.67 -16.73 2.81
N ARG A 17 10.80 -16.94 3.81
CA ARG A 17 9.38 -17.10 3.58
C ARG A 17 8.74 -15.81 3.07
N LEU A 18 9.02 -14.66 3.67
CA LEU A 18 8.47 -13.37 3.26
C LEU A 18 8.93 -12.97 1.84
N ASN A 19 10.16 -13.32 1.46
CA ASN A 19 10.70 -13.09 0.12
C ASN A 19 10.04 -13.91 -1.00
N ARG A 20 9.16 -14.86 -0.64
CA ARG A 20 8.30 -15.54 -1.61
C ARG A 20 7.07 -14.72 -2.00
N TYR A 21 6.73 -13.63 -1.31
CA TYR A 21 5.66 -12.73 -1.74
C TYR A 21 6.01 -12.04 -3.08
N PRO A 22 5.00 -11.51 -3.80
CA PRO A 22 5.24 -10.72 -5.01
C PRO A 22 6.20 -9.56 -4.77
N ILE A 23 6.12 -8.94 -3.58
CA ILE A 23 7.07 -7.97 -3.08
C ILE A 23 7.76 -8.58 -1.87
N GLY A 24 9.07 -8.80 -1.97
CA GLY A 24 9.90 -9.30 -0.89
C GLY A 24 10.38 -8.20 0.06
N LEU A 25 11.22 -8.60 1.00
CA LEU A 25 11.94 -7.76 1.94
C LEU A 25 13.44 -8.07 1.79
N PRO A 26 14.18 -7.28 0.99
CA PRO A 26 15.62 -7.44 0.85
C PRO A 26 16.29 -7.47 2.22
N ASP A 27 17.10 -8.48 2.44
CA ASP A 27 17.72 -8.73 3.73
C ASP A 27 18.75 -7.64 4.08
N SER A 28 18.77 -7.25 5.35
CA SER A 28 19.71 -6.29 5.94
C SER A 28 19.67 -6.42 7.46
N GLU A 29 20.69 -5.88 8.14
CA GLU A 29 20.70 -5.79 9.59
C GLU A 29 19.50 -4.98 10.12
N THR A 30 19.16 -3.87 9.47
CA THR A 30 17.98 -3.05 9.80
C THR A 30 16.69 -3.85 9.69
N LEU A 31 16.50 -4.64 8.62
CA LEU A 31 15.33 -5.52 8.49
C LEU A 31 15.26 -6.55 9.62
N ARG A 32 16.38 -7.21 9.92
CA ARG A 32 16.44 -8.23 10.97
C ARG A 32 16.09 -7.64 12.34
N ARG A 33 16.50 -6.41 12.63
CA ARG A 33 16.10 -5.67 13.84
C ARG A 33 14.61 -5.36 13.85
N ILE A 34 14.03 -4.87 12.74
CA ILE A 34 12.58 -4.64 12.62
C ILE A 34 11.81 -5.93 12.92
N LEU A 35 12.19 -7.04 12.28
CA LEU A 35 11.51 -8.32 12.46
C LEU A 35 11.66 -8.87 13.88
N ALA A 36 12.82 -8.71 14.51
CA ALA A 36 13.04 -9.14 15.90
C ALA A 36 12.22 -8.35 16.93
N ILE A 37 11.83 -7.11 16.61
CA ILE A 37 10.90 -6.33 17.45
C ILE A 37 9.45 -6.76 17.21
N LEU A 38 9.08 -7.00 15.94
CA LEU A 38 7.70 -7.30 15.57
C LEU A 38 7.29 -8.74 15.91
N PHE A 39 8.20 -9.70 15.75
CA PHE A 39 7.96 -11.12 15.95
C PHE A 39 8.73 -11.63 17.18
N SER A 40 8.03 -12.32 18.07
CA SER A 40 8.68 -13.21 19.03
C SER A 40 9.32 -14.42 18.29
N ALA A 41 10.16 -15.18 18.98
CA ALA A 41 10.75 -16.40 18.41
C ALA A 41 9.66 -17.39 17.94
N ASP A 42 8.65 -17.63 18.77
CA ASP A 42 7.51 -18.51 18.44
C ASP A 42 6.72 -17.98 17.23
N GLU A 43 6.48 -16.67 17.15
CA GLU A 43 5.78 -16.06 16.02
C GLU A 43 6.59 -16.14 14.73
N ALA A 44 7.91 -15.93 14.79
CA ALA A 44 8.80 -16.06 13.64
C ALA A 44 8.87 -17.52 13.15
N TYR A 45 8.94 -18.47 14.07
CA TYR A 45 8.87 -19.90 13.78
C TYR A 45 7.57 -20.26 13.04
N VAL A 46 6.43 -19.82 13.57
CA VAL A 46 5.11 -20.07 12.97
C VAL A 46 5.00 -19.36 11.60
N ALA A 47 5.36 -18.09 11.52
CA ALA A 47 5.29 -17.28 10.30
C ALA A 47 6.14 -17.86 9.16
N SER A 48 7.34 -18.37 9.45
CA SER A 48 8.21 -18.98 8.42
C SER A 48 7.61 -20.25 7.78
N ARG A 49 6.62 -20.88 8.43
CA ARG A 49 5.96 -22.11 8.00
C ARG A 49 4.58 -21.90 7.38
N PHE A 50 4.07 -20.67 7.35
CA PHE A 50 2.82 -20.36 6.66
C PHE A 50 2.88 -20.75 5.17
N PRO A 51 1.83 -21.33 4.59
CA PRO A 51 1.76 -21.49 3.13
C PRO A 51 1.66 -20.14 2.42
N LEU A 52 1.85 -20.11 1.10
CA LEU A 52 1.77 -18.89 0.27
C LEU A 52 0.34 -18.35 0.08
N THR A 53 -0.65 -19.08 0.59
CA THR A 53 -2.08 -18.78 0.51
C THR A 53 -2.68 -18.83 1.91
N GLU A 54 -3.99 -18.55 2.00
CA GLU A 54 -4.77 -18.78 3.20
C GLU A 54 -4.64 -20.24 3.68
N ALA A 55 -4.63 -20.43 5.00
CA ALA A 55 -4.49 -21.72 5.68
C ALA A 55 -5.51 -21.86 6.80
N THR A 56 -6.02 -23.07 7.01
CA THR A 56 -6.80 -23.42 8.20
C THR A 56 -5.89 -23.70 9.39
N LEU A 57 -6.47 -23.68 10.60
CA LEU A 57 -5.74 -24.08 11.81
C LEU A 57 -5.16 -25.50 11.70
N THR A 58 -5.89 -26.43 11.09
CA THR A 58 -5.44 -27.80 10.86
C THR A 58 -4.20 -27.85 9.96
N GLU A 59 -4.18 -27.07 8.87
CA GLU A 59 -3.01 -27.01 7.98
C GLU A 59 -1.80 -26.38 8.69
N LEU A 60 -2.01 -25.38 9.55
CA LEU A 60 -0.94 -24.75 10.32
C LEU A 60 -0.40 -25.67 11.44
N VAL A 61 -1.25 -26.47 12.09
CA VAL A 61 -0.83 -27.54 13.02
C VAL A 61 0.11 -28.50 12.29
N ARG A 62 -0.26 -28.96 11.09
CA ARG A 62 0.60 -29.86 10.29
C ARG A 62 1.90 -29.18 9.85
N ALA A 63 1.85 -27.91 9.45
CA ALA A 63 3.02 -27.17 8.97
C ALA A 63 4.02 -26.85 10.08
N THR A 64 3.54 -26.67 11.31
CA THR A 64 4.36 -26.33 12.49
C THR A 64 4.73 -27.53 13.34
N GLY A 65 3.95 -28.62 13.28
CA GLY A 65 4.06 -29.74 14.21
C GLY A 65 3.62 -29.38 15.63
N TRP A 66 2.94 -28.25 15.84
CA TRP A 66 2.48 -27.80 17.16
C TRP A 66 1.03 -28.21 17.41
N GLU A 67 0.73 -28.58 18.65
CA GLU A 67 -0.64 -28.83 19.10
C GLU A 67 -1.51 -27.57 19.01
N ARG A 68 -2.81 -27.78 18.80
CA ARG A 68 -3.80 -26.71 18.58
C ARG A 68 -3.80 -25.71 19.74
N GLU A 69 -3.72 -26.20 20.97
CA GLU A 69 -3.79 -25.44 22.20
C GLU A 69 -2.59 -24.50 22.35
N ARG A 70 -1.42 -24.89 21.83
CA ARG A 70 -0.22 -24.04 21.77
C ARG A 70 -0.29 -23.03 20.62
N LEU A 71 -0.74 -23.46 19.45
CA LEU A 71 -0.71 -22.63 18.24
C LEU A 71 -1.77 -21.52 18.26
N THR A 72 -2.95 -21.79 18.81
CA THR A 72 -4.08 -20.84 18.78
C THR A 72 -3.75 -19.50 19.43
N PRO A 73 -3.21 -19.44 20.67
CA PRO A 73 -2.83 -18.15 21.30
C PRO A 73 -1.77 -17.37 20.50
N VAL A 74 -0.83 -18.08 19.86
CA VAL A 74 0.20 -17.44 19.03
C VAL A 74 -0.43 -16.79 17.79
N LEU A 75 -1.34 -17.49 17.10
CA LEU A 75 -2.05 -16.93 15.96
C LEU A 75 -2.94 -15.73 16.35
N GLU A 76 -3.59 -15.78 17.51
CA GLU A 76 -4.37 -14.65 18.02
C GLU A 76 -3.49 -13.42 18.27
N ASN A 77 -2.35 -13.59 18.94
CA ASN A 77 -1.42 -12.49 19.18
C ASN A 77 -0.84 -11.93 17.86
N MET A 78 -0.49 -12.80 16.91
CA MET A 78 -0.05 -12.38 15.59
C MET A 78 -1.13 -11.59 14.84
N ALA A 79 -2.41 -11.95 14.97
CA ALA A 79 -3.51 -11.22 14.35
C ALA A 79 -3.73 -9.85 15.01
N ASP A 80 -3.62 -9.74 16.34
CA ASP A 80 -3.71 -8.47 17.08
C ASP A 80 -2.53 -7.52 16.80
N LYS A 81 -1.34 -8.09 16.57
CA LYS A 81 -0.18 -7.35 16.06
C LYS A 81 -0.33 -6.95 14.58
N GLY A 82 -1.24 -7.60 13.84
CA GLY A 82 -1.40 -7.36 12.40
C GLY A 82 -0.28 -7.99 11.58
N LEU A 83 0.31 -9.09 12.05
CA LEU A 83 1.29 -9.91 11.32
C LEU A 83 0.59 -10.93 10.41
N ILE A 84 -0.63 -11.34 10.77
CA ILE A 84 -1.50 -12.19 9.97
C ILE A 84 -2.91 -11.59 9.90
N MET A 85 -3.69 -12.02 8.91
CA MET A 85 -5.14 -11.84 8.89
C MET A 85 -5.86 -13.13 9.22
N ASP A 86 -6.86 -13.07 10.10
CA ASP A 86 -7.82 -14.12 10.35
C ASP A 86 -9.16 -13.81 9.63
N LEU A 87 -9.45 -14.54 8.56
CA LEU A 87 -10.62 -14.36 7.71
C LEU A 87 -11.68 -15.37 8.12
N VAL A 88 -12.81 -14.86 8.62
CA VAL A 88 -13.93 -15.70 9.07
C VAL A 88 -14.95 -15.83 7.96
N TYR A 89 -15.17 -17.07 7.49
CA TYR A 89 -16.17 -17.42 6.48
C TYR A 89 -17.12 -18.48 7.07
N GLY A 90 -18.32 -18.05 7.46
CA GLY A 90 -19.26 -18.91 8.19
C GLY A 90 -18.64 -19.37 9.52
N HIS A 91 -18.54 -20.69 9.71
CA HIS A 91 -17.96 -21.30 10.91
C HIS A 91 -16.47 -21.64 10.79
N ARG A 92 -15.80 -21.20 9.71
CA ARG A 92 -14.37 -21.50 9.46
C ARG A 92 -13.53 -20.23 9.47
N THR A 93 -12.38 -20.31 10.12
CA THR A 93 -11.35 -19.27 10.13
C THR A 93 -10.18 -19.69 9.25
N TYR A 94 -9.76 -18.78 8.38
CA TYR A 94 -8.59 -18.91 7.52
C TYR A 94 -7.56 -17.87 7.92
N TYR A 95 -6.31 -18.27 8.05
CA TYR A 95 -5.21 -17.42 8.43
C TYR A 95 -4.34 -17.12 7.21
N LEU A 96 -3.91 -15.88 7.08
CA LEU A 96 -3.02 -15.43 6.01
C LEU A 96 -1.87 -14.62 6.61
N LEU A 97 -0.63 -15.07 6.43
CA LEU A 97 0.53 -14.25 6.74
C LEU A 97 0.53 -12.98 5.90
N LEU A 98 0.72 -11.82 6.51
CA LEU A 98 0.79 -10.57 5.77
C LEU A 98 2.19 -10.37 5.17
N PRO A 99 2.31 -9.80 3.96
CA PRO A 99 3.60 -9.34 3.45
C PRO A 99 4.11 -8.17 4.30
N GLY A 100 5.38 -7.80 4.15
CA GLY A 100 5.91 -6.60 4.80
C GLY A 100 5.24 -5.32 4.29
N LEU A 101 5.21 -5.13 2.96
CA LEU A 101 4.68 -3.95 2.28
C LEU A 101 3.86 -4.39 1.04
N ILE A 102 2.58 -4.06 0.87
CA ILE A 102 1.65 -3.45 1.84
C ILE A 102 1.12 -4.56 2.75
N GLY A 103 1.41 -4.48 4.05
CA GLY A 103 0.95 -5.41 5.06
C GLY A 103 1.35 -5.00 6.48
N PHE A 104 2.18 -5.80 7.15
CA PHE A 104 2.38 -5.65 8.59
C PHE A 104 3.20 -4.40 8.97
N PHE A 105 3.98 -3.82 8.06
CA PHE A 105 4.62 -2.52 8.30
C PHE A 105 3.56 -1.43 8.48
N GLU A 106 2.54 -1.41 7.62
CA GLU A 106 1.42 -0.49 7.71
C GLU A 106 0.65 -0.70 9.02
N PHE A 107 0.26 -1.94 9.32
CA PHE A 107 -0.57 -2.25 10.48
C PHE A 107 0.10 -1.96 11.82
N THR A 108 1.44 -1.93 11.86
CA THR A 108 2.21 -1.48 13.03
C THR A 108 1.79 -0.07 13.46
N PHE A 109 1.52 0.84 12.52
CA PHE A 109 1.14 2.24 12.82
C PHE A 109 -0.33 2.56 12.50
N MET A 110 -1.15 1.58 12.15
CA MET A 110 -2.60 1.81 11.98
C MET A 110 -3.38 1.67 13.29
N LYS A 111 -2.67 1.53 14.42
CA LYS A 111 -3.23 1.42 15.76
C LYS A 111 -2.36 2.25 16.72
N GLN A 112 -2.96 2.80 17.77
CA GLN A 112 -2.18 3.31 18.90
C GLN A 112 -1.72 2.12 19.73
N ARG A 113 -0.40 1.91 19.76
CA ARG A 113 0.23 0.76 20.40
C ARG A 113 0.93 1.16 21.68
N GLN A 114 0.79 0.31 22.68
CA GLN A 114 1.58 0.36 23.92
C GLN A 114 2.46 -0.90 24.07
N ASP A 115 2.23 -1.89 23.20
CA ASP A 115 2.89 -3.19 23.16
C ASP A 115 4.18 -3.20 22.33
N LEU A 116 4.45 -2.16 21.55
CA LEU A 116 5.62 -2.05 20.67
C LEU A 116 6.36 -0.71 20.84
N PRO A 117 7.70 -0.68 20.69
CA PRO A 117 8.48 0.55 20.69
C PRO A 117 8.32 1.27 19.33
N VAL A 118 7.14 1.86 19.10
CA VAL A 118 6.74 2.44 17.80
C VAL A 118 7.67 3.56 17.30
N ALA A 119 8.31 4.31 18.20
CA ALA A 119 9.29 5.33 17.82
C ALA A 119 10.58 4.71 17.25
N GLU A 120 11.10 3.65 17.86
CA GLU A 120 12.25 2.92 17.33
C GLU A 120 11.91 2.25 16.00
N LEU A 121 10.74 1.61 15.91
CA LEU A 121 10.25 1.01 14.67
C LEU A 121 10.10 2.05 13.55
N ALA A 122 9.66 3.27 13.88
CA ALA A 122 9.53 4.35 12.89
C ALA A 122 10.89 4.72 12.29
N GLN A 123 11.92 4.83 13.13
CA GLN A 123 13.28 5.13 12.72
C GLN A 123 13.87 4.00 11.88
N LEU A 124 13.82 2.76 12.37
CA LEU A 124 14.33 1.60 11.64
C LEU A 124 13.63 1.40 10.28
N MET A 125 12.31 1.58 10.23
CA MET A 125 11.57 1.49 8.96
C MET A 125 11.87 2.67 8.04
N HIS A 126 12.21 3.85 8.56
CA HIS A 126 12.67 4.97 7.71
C HIS A 126 14.02 4.64 7.07
N GLU A 127 14.98 4.19 7.88
CA GLU A 127 16.31 3.76 7.43
C GLU A 127 16.20 2.67 6.37
N TYR A 128 15.41 1.63 6.64
CA TYR A 128 15.22 0.50 5.73
C TYR A 128 14.61 0.90 4.38
N LEU A 129 13.68 1.86 4.38
CA LEU A 129 12.96 2.25 3.17
C LEU A 129 13.68 3.32 2.35
N PHE A 130 14.47 4.20 2.99
CA PHE A 130 14.99 5.42 2.34
C PHE A 130 16.47 5.69 2.51
N GLU A 131 17.13 5.08 3.48
CA GLU A 131 18.55 5.36 3.77
C GLU A 131 19.49 4.23 3.36
N ASP A 132 18.95 3.10 2.86
CA ASP A 132 19.76 2.08 2.19
C ASP A 132 20.47 2.70 0.97
N PRO A 133 21.82 2.78 0.94
CA PRO A 133 22.57 3.41 -0.16
C PRO A 133 22.31 2.73 -1.50
N ASP A 134 22.05 1.42 -1.45
CA ASP A 134 21.70 0.66 -2.61
C ASP A 134 20.24 0.84 -3.00
N ASN A 135 19.35 1.40 -2.17
CA ASN A 135 17.92 1.51 -2.48
C ASN A 135 17.29 0.13 -2.86
N ARG A 136 17.69 -0.95 -2.17
CA ARG A 136 17.25 -2.33 -2.48
C ARG A 136 15.75 -2.47 -2.30
N MET A 137 15.19 -1.92 -1.22
CA MET A 137 13.75 -1.97 -0.97
C MET A 137 12.96 -1.16 -2.00
N GLY A 138 13.45 0.03 -2.40
CA GLY A 138 12.82 0.81 -3.47
C GLY A 138 12.83 0.07 -4.81
N ARG A 139 13.95 -0.56 -5.20
CA ARG A 139 14.00 -1.41 -6.40
C ARG A 139 13.07 -2.62 -6.29
N GLU A 140 12.99 -3.25 -5.12
CA GLU A 140 12.11 -4.38 -4.89
C GLU A 140 10.63 -3.98 -4.99
N PHE A 141 10.21 -2.86 -4.41
CA PHE A 141 8.82 -2.44 -4.46
C PHE A 141 8.43 -1.81 -5.81
N PHE A 142 9.25 -0.90 -6.33
CA PHE A 142 8.89 -0.02 -7.44
C PHE A 142 9.60 -0.32 -8.77
N GLY A 143 10.63 -1.16 -8.76
CA GLY A 143 11.46 -1.43 -9.96
C GLY A 143 10.84 -2.40 -10.98
N GLY A 144 9.73 -3.05 -10.64
CA GLY A 144 9.02 -3.97 -11.54
C GLY A 144 8.14 -3.26 -12.57
N ALA A 145 7.86 -3.94 -13.69
CA ALA A 145 6.99 -3.40 -14.75
C ALA A 145 5.52 -3.30 -14.34
N THR A 146 5.05 -4.17 -13.44
CA THR A 146 3.68 -4.17 -12.91
C THR A 146 3.65 -3.55 -11.51
N PRO A 147 3.07 -2.35 -11.33
CA PRO A 147 2.94 -1.72 -10.01
C PRO A 147 1.86 -2.41 -9.17
N LEU A 148 2.09 -2.52 -7.86
CA LEU A 148 1.14 -3.10 -6.91
C LEU A 148 -0.09 -2.20 -6.69
N THR A 149 0.10 -0.88 -6.78
CA THR A 149 -0.92 0.14 -6.54
C THR A 149 -1.12 1.03 -7.75
N ARG A 150 -2.25 1.74 -7.79
CA ARG A 150 -2.58 2.70 -8.84
C ARG A 150 -3.18 3.97 -8.27
N ALA A 151 -2.96 5.08 -8.97
CA ALA A 151 -3.61 6.36 -8.67
C ALA A 151 -5.05 6.37 -9.22
N LEU A 152 -5.94 7.05 -8.50
CA LEU A 152 -7.30 7.35 -8.95
C LEU A 152 -7.40 8.82 -9.36
N PRO A 153 -8.00 9.13 -10.53
CA PRO A 153 -8.30 10.50 -10.93
C PRO A 153 -9.42 11.10 -10.05
N TYR A 154 -9.39 12.42 -9.88
CA TYR A 154 -10.54 13.18 -9.41
C TYR A 154 -11.60 13.18 -10.51
N GLU A 155 -12.64 12.39 -10.30
CA GLU A 155 -13.66 12.06 -11.31
C GLU A 155 -14.43 13.28 -11.83
N GLU A 156 -14.58 14.33 -11.02
CA GLU A 156 -15.17 15.62 -11.39
C GLU A 156 -14.36 16.41 -12.43
N HIS A 157 -13.12 16.01 -12.67
CA HIS A 157 -12.24 16.63 -13.66
C HIS A 157 -12.04 15.77 -14.91
N ILE A 158 -12.65 14.58 -14.97
CA ILE A 158 -12.61 13.74 -16.16
C ILE A 158 -13.49 14.38 -17.26
N PRO A 159 -13.02 14.50 -18.51
CA PRO A 159 -13.82 15.02 -19.61
C PRO A 159 -15.14 14.27 -19.79
N VAL A 160 -16.24 14.98 -20.05
CA VAL A 160 -17.60 14.41 -20.16
C VAL A 160 -17.72 13.36 -21.28
N GLU A 161 -16.92 13.50 -22.35
CA GLU A 161 -16.84 12.52 -23.44
C GLU A 161 -16.13 11.21 -23.06
N SER A 162 -15.46 11.18 -21.91
CA SER A 162 -14.80 9.99 -21.38
C SER A 162 -15.73 9.22 -20.45
N VAL A 163 -15.89 7.92 -20.71
CA VAL A 163 -16.62 7.05 -19.78
C VAL A 163 -15.77 6.87 -18.52
N VAL A 164 -16.18 7.48 -17.41
CA VAL A 164 -15.62 7.15 -16.09
C VAL A 164 -15.98 5.71 -15.80
N THR A 165 -15.01 4.82 -15.94
CA THR A 165 -15.24 3.44 -15.58
C THR A 165 -15.41 3.36 -14.06
N THR A 166 -16.30 2.47 -13.61
CA THR A 166 -16.68 2.37 -12.17
C THR A 166 -15.49 2.06 -11.26
N TRP A 167 -14.39 1.56 -11.83
CA TRP A 167 -13.17 1.23 -11.11
C TRP A 167 -12.14 2.38 -11.11
N GLU A 168 -12.38 3.49 -11.80
CA GLU A 168 -11.57 4.71 -11.71
C GLU A 168 -12.11 5.72 -10.71
N SER A 169 -13.40 5.65 -10.42
CA SER A 169 -14.05 6.49 -9.41
C SER A 169 -13.78 5.93 -8.01
N ALA A 170 -13.15 6.74 -7.16
CA ALA A 170 -13.01 6.43 -5.74
C ALA A 170 -14.38 6.27 -5.07
N ARG A 171 -15.35 7.10 -5.48
CA ARG A 171 -16.71 7.08 -4.94
C ARG A 171 -17.45 5.78 -5.29
N GLU A 172 -17.36 5.33 -6.54
CA GLU A 172 -17.95 4.06 -6.98
C GLU A 172 -17.29 2.84 -6.33
N ILE A 173 -15.96 2.86 -6.15
CA ILE A 173 -15.26 1.81 -5.40
C ILE A 173 -15.83 1.69 -3.98
N ILE A 174 -16.04 2.82 -3.29
CA ILE A 174 -16.63 2.83 -1.94
C ILE A 174 -18.06 2.29 -1.96
N ARG A 175 -18.93 2.79 -2.85
CA ARG A 175 -20.33 2.35 -2.93
C ARG A 175 -20.48 0.85 -3.18
N ARG A 176 -19.56 0.26 -3.95
CA ARG A 176 -19.59 -1.16 -4.33
C ARG A 176 -18.85 -2.08 -3.36
N ALA A 177 -18.15 -1.53 -2.36
CA ALA A 177 -17.34 -2.32 -1.44
C ALA A 177 -18.19 -3.22 -0.52
N GLY A 178 -19.45 -2.84 -0.25
CA GLY A 178 -20.38 -3.54 0.64
C GLY A 178 -20.03 -3.46 2.13
N TYR A 179 -18.81 -3.09 2.49
CA TYR A 179 -18.36 -2.81 3.85
C TYR A 179 -17.14 -1.89 3.78
N GLY A 180 -17.03 -0.93 4.70
CA GLY A 180 -15.93 0.01 4.72
C GLY A 180 -15.65 0.54 6.12
N ALA A 181 -14.40 0.91 6.34
CA ALA A 181 -13.91 1.39 7.60
C ALA A 181 -12.88 2.50 7.39
N VAL A 182 -12.69 3.35 8.39
CA VAL A 182 -11.68 4.40 8.38
C VAL A 182 -10.73 4.22 9.56
N GLY A 183 -9.43 4.39 9.32
CA GLY A 183 -8.39 4.24 10.32
C GLY A 183 -7.30 5.30 10.21
N MET A 184 -6.20 5.05 10.93
CA MET A 184 -5.02 5.92 10.90
C MET A 184 -4.24 5.76 9.60
N CYS A 185 -3.66 6.85 9.10
CA CYS A 185 -2.69 6.80 8.02
C CYS A 185 -1.33 6.35 8.57
N TYR A 186 -0.92 5.13 8.22
CA TYR A 186 0.40 4.57 8.54
C TYR A 186 1.53 5.59 8.30
N CYS A 187 1.57 6.18 7.10
CA CYS A 187 2.65 7.08 6.69
C CYS A 187 2.75 8.34 7.56
N ARG A 188 1.61 8.94 7.91
CA ARG A 188 1.59 10.15 8.75
C ARG A 188 1.89 9.80 10.20
N HIS A 189 1.31 8.73 10.72
CA HIS A 189 1.56 8.30 12.10
C HIS A 189 3.04 7.93 12.30
N LYS A 190 3.66 7.20 11.35
CA LYS A 190 5.11 6.95 11.39
C LYS A 190 5.90 8.26 11.38
N LYS A 191 5.51 9.23 10.55
CA LYS A 191 6.17 10.54 10.48
C LYS A 191 6.06 11.33 11.81
N GLU A 192 4.95 11.23 12.52
CA GLU A 192 4.78 11.82 13.87
C GLU A 192 5.78 11.24 14.87
N HIS A 193 6.00 9.93 14.84
CA HIS A 193 7.04 9.26 15.66
C HIS A 193 8.48 9.65 15.30
N LEU A 194 8.68 10.25 14.12
CA LEU A 194 9.95 10.86 13.70
C LEU A 194 10.03 12.37 14.04
N GLY A 195 9.11 12.88 14.86
CA GLY A 195 9.08 14.29 15.27
C GLY A 195 8.66 15.26 14.17
N LYS A 196 7.98 14.78 13.11
CA LYS A 196 7.59 15.58 11.94
C LYS A 196 6.07 15.58 11.75
N THR A 197 5.54 16.59 11.08
CA THR A 197 4.10 16.75 10.82
C THR A 197 3.78 16.83 9.32
N CYS A 198 2.49 16.77 8.97
CA CYS A 198 2.04 16.86 7.59
C CYS A 198 1.97 18.31 7.09
N ASP A 199 2.82 18.68 6.14
CA ASP A 199 2.89 20.01 5.53
C ASP A 199 1.58 20.44 4.83
N LYS A 200 0.71 19.47 4.50
CA LYS A 200 -0.61 19.73 3.91
C LYS A 200 -1.72 19.90 4.96
N GLY A 201 -1.41 19.80 6.25
CA GLY A 201 -2.41 19.85 7.32
C GLY A 201 -3.37 18.66 7.33
N ALA A 202 -3.05 17.60 6.61
CA ALA A 202 -3.93 16.44 6.51
C ALA A 202 -3.84 15.57 7.77
N PRO A 203 -4.98 15.12 8.32
CA PRO A 203 -5.02 14.44 9.61
C PRO A 203 -4.38 13.06 9.53
N THR A 204 -3.87 12.58 10.66
CA THR A 204 -3.35 11.22 10.80
C THR A 204 -4.46 10.22 11.02
N ARG A 205 -5.51 10.59 11.76
CA ARG A 205 -6.69 9.75 12.01
C ARG A 205 -7.78 9.99 10.96
N GLU A 206 -8.71 9.05 10.85
CA GLU A 206 -9.94 9.17 10.06
C GLU A 206 -9.72 9.57 8.58
N ILE A 207 -8.69 8.98 7.97
CA ILE A 207 -8.29 9.35 6.60
C ILE A 207 -7.88 8.16 5.72
N CYS A 208 -7.47 7.03 6.32
CA CYS A 208 -7.13 5.82 5.57
C CYS A 208 -8.38 4.95 5.45
N ILE A 209 -8.85 4.69 4.24
CA ILE A 209 -10.07 3.92 4.01
C ILE A 209 -9.71 2.48 3.71
N SER A 210 -10.32 1.55 4.43
CA SER A 210 -10.26 0.10 4.15
C SER A 210 -11.61 -0.38 3.65
N LEU A 211 -11.63 -1.42 2.82
CA LEU A 211 -12.84 -1.88 2.13
C LEU A 211 -12.98 -3.42 2.20
N GLY A 212 -14.22 -3.89 2.15
CA GLY A 212 -14.56 -5.31 2.03
C GLY A 212 -14.07 -6.18 3.19
N SER A 213 -13.50 -7.35 2.87
CA SER A 213 -13.01 -8.30 3.89
C SER A 213 -11.83 -7.75 4.70
N ALA A 214 -10.97 -6.94 4.08
CA ALA A 214 -9.89 -6.27 4.79
C ALA A 214 -10.43 -5.31 5.86
N ALA A 215 -11.45 -4.50 5.52
CA ALA A 215 -12.11 -3.64 6.50
C ALA A 215 -12.72 -4.42 7.66
N ARG A 216 -13.39 -5.57 7.42
CA ARG A 216 -13.96 -6.38 8.50
C ARG A 216 -12.91 -6.90 9.48
N PHE A 217 -11.77 -7.39 8.95
CA PHE A 217 -10.63 -7.76 9.77
C PHE A 217 -10.13 -6.57 10.61
N MET A 218 -9.95 -5.42 9.96
CA MET A 218 -9.41 -4.23 10.61
C MET A 218 -10.31 -3.69 11.70
N VAL A 219 -11.64 -3.71 11.50
CA VAL A 219 -12.61 -3.32 12.54
C VAL A 219 -12.56 -4.29 13.71
N ARG A 220 -12.62 -5.61 13.45
CA ARG A 220 -12.60 -6.62 14.52
C ARG A 220 -11.34 -6.55 15.39
N ARG A 221 -10.18 -6.26 14.79
CA ARG A 221 -8.88 -6.21 15.50
C ARG A 221 -8.51 -4.80 16.01
N GLY A 222 -9.38 -3.81 15.80
CA GLY A 222 -9.21 -2.45 16.32
C GLY A 222 -8.16 -1.60 15.57
N PHE A 223 -7.96 -1.85 14.27
CA PHE A 223 -7.12 -1.04 13.37
C PHE A 223 -7.91 0.07 12.65
N ALA A 224 -9.23 -0.09 12.56
CA ALA A 224 -10.11 0.86 11.90
C ALA A 224 -11.48 0.81 12.56
N GLU A 225 -12.30 1.81 12.30
CA GLU A 225 -13.67 1.88 12.77
C GLU A 225 -14.62 1.83 11.56
N GLU A 226 -15.70 1.05 11.68
CA GLU A 226 -16.72 0.97 10.64
C GLU A 226 -17.32 2.36 10.37
N ARG A 227 -17.61 2.63 9.10
CA ARG A 227 -18.27 3.87 8.65
C ARG A 227 -19.26 3.56 7.55
N SER A 228 -20.33 4.33 7.51
CA SER A 228 -21.29 4.32 6.41
C SER A 228 -20.65 4.80 5.10
N VAL A 229 -21.28 4.46 3.98
CA VAL A 229 -20.87 4.94 2.65
C VAL A 229 -20.81 6.47 2.60
N ALA A 230 -21.78 7.17 3.21
CA ALA A 230 -21.83 8.62 3.22
C ALA A 230 -20.62 9.23 3.97
N GLU A 231 -20.26 8.67 5.13
CA GLU A 231 -19.11 9.13 5.90
C GLU A 231 -17.78 8.87 5.16
N LEU A 232 -17.66 7.72 4.48
CA LEU A 232 -16.47 7.42 3.67
C LEU A 232 -16.34 8.36 2.46
N LEU A 233 -17.46 8.74 1.83
CA LEU A 233 -17.46 9.75 0.78
C LEU A 233 -17.05 11.13 1.32
N ALA A 234 -17.47 11.48 2.54
CA ALA A 234 -17.02 12.71 3.20
C ALA A 234 -15.50 12.69 3.48
N VAL A 235 -14.89 11.54 3.76
CA VAL A 235 -13.43 11.40 3.86
C VAL A 235 -12.75 11.72 2.52
N ILE A 236 -13.32 11.23 1.40
CA ILE A 236 -12.82 11.55 0.05
C ILE A 236 -12.87 13.05 -0.21
N ASP A 237 -13.96 13.71 0.16
CA ASP A 237 -14.14 15.15 -0.07
C ASP A 237 -13.14 15.98 0.74
N ARG A 238 -12.98 15.68 2.04
CA ARG A 238 -11.95 16.31 2.87
C ARG A 238 -10.54 16.09 2.32
N ALA A 239 -10.26 14.89 1.79
CA ALA A 239 -8.96 14.60 1.19
C ALA A 239 -8.71 15.43 -0.09
N ARG A 240 -9.75 15.75 -0.85
CA ARG A 240 -9.68 16.58 -2.06
C ARG A 240 -9.46 18.06 -1.74
N ASP A 241 -10.12 18.57 -0.70
CA ASP A 241 -9.89 19.95 -0.21
C ASP A 241 -8.41 20.18 0.15
N LEU A 242 -7.77 19.11 0.65
CA LEU A 242 -6.35 19.10 1.00
C LEU A 242 -5.42 18.72 -0.19
N ARG A 243 -5.98 18.50 -1.38
CA ARG A 243 -5.27 18.15 -2.62
C ARG A 243 -4.42 16.89 -2.47
N LEU A 244 -4.99 15.86 -1.85
CA LEU A 244 -4.36 14.56 -1.64
C LEU A 244 -4.57 13.63 -2.83
N THR A 245 -3.56 12.85 -3.19
CA THR A 245 -3.69 11.85 -4.25
C THR A 245 -4.37 10.59 -3.70
N HIS A 246 -5.45 10.16 -4.35
CA HIS A 246 -6.10 8.88 -4.05
C HIS A 246 -5.31 7.72 -4.66
N ILE A 247 -4.99 6.70 -3.86
CA ILE A 247 -4.26 5.49 -4.30
C ILE A 247 -4.99 4.24 -3.81
N THR A 248 -5.08 3.22 -4.65
CA THR A 248 -5.70 1.92 -4.32
C THR A 248 -4.91 0.75 -4.91
N ASP A 249 -5.34 -0.48 -4.65
CA ASP A 249 -4.83 -1.69 -5.31
C ASP A 249 -4.90 -1.55 -6.85
N ASN A 250 -3.87 -2.03 -7.56
CA ASN A 250 -3.88 -2.04 -9.03
C ASN A 250 -4.76 -3.16 -9.61
N ILE A 251 -6.04 -3.15 -9.24
CA ILE A 251 -7.07 -4.10 -9.68
C ILE A 251 -8.40 -3.39 -9.96
N ARG A 252 -9.26 -4.03 -10.78
CA ARG A 252 -10.61 -3.53 -11.08
C ARG A 252 -11.66 -3.99 -10.07
N HIS A 253 -11.58 -5.25 -9.62
CA HIS A 253 -12.61 -5.86 -8.78
C HIS A 253 -12.16 -6.01 -7.34
N LYS A 254 -13.01 -5.52 -6.42
CA LYS A 254 -12.82 -5.55 -4.96
C LYS A 254 -11.47 -4.97 -4.50
N PRO A 255 -11.13 -3.71 -4.83
CA PRO A 255 -10.03 -3.03 -4.15
C PRO A 255 -10.24 -3.05 -2.63
N SER A 256 -9.15 -3.17 -1.90
CA SER A 256 -9.16 -3.41 -0.45
C SER A 256 -8.93 -2.16 0.38
N PHE A 257 -8.46 -1.06 -0.23
CA PHE A 257 -8.23 0.21 0.45
C PHE A 257 -8.31 1.40 -0.51
N ILE A 258 -8.49 2.60 0.04
CA ILE A 258 -8.19 3.88 -0.62
C ILE A 258 -7.34 4.72 0.33
N CYS A 259 -6.10 4.98 -0.07
CA CYS A 259 -5.18 5.86 0.62
C CYS A 259 -5.31 7.30 0.11
N ASN A 260 -5.20 8.27 1.02
CA ASN A 260 -5.32 9.71 0.75
C ASN A 260 -3.97 10.39 1.00
N CYS A 261 -3.11 10.37 -0.02
CA CYS A 261 -1.67 10.56 0.11
C CYS A 261 -1.21 12.00 -0.15
N CYS A 262 -0.20 12.46 0.61
CA CYS A 262 0.52 13.71 0.38
C CYS A 262 2.00 13.43 0.06
N SER A 263 2.65 14.32 -0.70
CA SER A 263 4.07 14.23 -1.02
C SER A 263 4.97 14.19 0.21
N CYS A 264 4.61 14.91 1.27
CA CYS A 264 5.47 15.09 2.43
C CYS A 264 5.48 13.90 3.41
N CYS A 265 4.54 12.94 3.30
CA CYS A 265 4.46 11.81 4.23
C CYS A 265 4.40 10.44 3.55
N CYS A 266 3.77 10.33 2.38
CA CYS A 266 3.45 9.03 1.80
C CYS A 266 4.70 8.33 1.24
N GLU A 267 4.92 7.08 1.67
CA GLU A 267 6.08 6.30 1.22
C GLU A 267 5.99 5.87 -0.25
N LEU A 268 4.78 5.60 -0.75
CA LEU A 268 4.58 5.29 -2.17
C LEU A 268 4.92 6.49 -3.06
N LEU A 269 4.47 7.68 -2.69
CA LEU A 269 4.80 8.92 -3.41
C LEU A 269 6.28 9.29 -3.22
N GLY A 270 6.84 9.04 -2.04
CA GLY A 270 8.26 9.19 -1.75
C GLY A 270 9.14 8.33 -2.65
N GLY A 271 8.72 7.09 -2.97
CA GLY A 271 9.38 6.24 -3.96
C GLY A 271 9.30 6.80 -5.38
N VAL A 272 8.13 7.28 -5.79
CA VAL A 272 7.95 7.93 -7.10
C VAL A 272 8.88 9.14 -7.28
N MET A 273 8.99 9.99 -6.26
CA MET A 273 9.87 11.17 -6.28
C MET A 273 11.37 10.81 -6.22
N ARG A 274 11.73 9.61 -5.78
CA ARG A 274 13.12 9.13 -5.65
C ARG A 274 13.60 8.29 -6.83
N GLY A 275 13.01 8.51 -8.01
CA GLY A 275 13.48 7.89 -9.25
C GLY A 275 12.70 6.65 -9.70
N PHE A 276 11.55 6.37 -9.10
CA PHE A 276 10.64 5.33 -9.58
C PHE A 276 9.32 5.90 -10.11
N PRO A 277 9.32 6.69 -11.21
CA PRO A 277 8.14 7.41 -11.70
C PRO A 277 6.95 6.50 -12.07
N ASN A 278 7.20 5.20 -12.31
CA ASN A 278 6.18 4.20 -12.62
C ASN A 278 5.87 3.27 -11.44
N GLY A 279 6.40 3.54 -10.24
CA GLY A 279 6.18 2.72 -9.04
C GLY A 279 4.74 2.68 -8.53
N ILE A 280 3.93 3.66 -8.95
CA ILE A 280 2.47 3.63 -8.85
C ILE A 280 1.93 3.66 -10.28
N ALA A 281 0.99 2.76 -10.60
CA ALA A 281 0.36 2.77 -11.90
C ALA A 281 -0.44 4.07 -12.10
N LYS A 282 -0.22 4.71 -13.24
CA LYS A 282 -0.90 5.95 -13.64
C LYS A 282 -2.37 5.66 -13.94
N SER A 283 -3.21 6.69 -13.78
CA SER A 283 -4.58 6.66 -14.28
C SER A 283 -4.63 6.65 -15.82
N GLY A 284 -5.82 6.59 -16.41
CA GLY A 284 -6.02 6.73 -17.86
C GLY A 284 -5.92 8.17 -18.37
N TYR A 285 -5.34 9.09 -17.58
CA TYR A 285 -5.33 10.52 -17.85
C TYR A 285 -3.96 11.14 -17.57
N THR A 286 -3.73 12.32 -18.14
CA THR A 286 -2.63 13.23 -17.80
C THR A 286 -3.15 14.66 -17.66
N ILE A 287 -2.35 15.55 -17.08
CA ILE A 287 -2.67 16.98 -17.01
C ILE A 287 -2.33 17.65 -18.34
N ALA A 288 -3.27 18.43 -18.86
CA ALA A 288 -3.05 19.41 -19.91
C ALA A 288 -3.15 20.84 -19.35
N GLY A 289 -2.45 21.77 -20.00
CA GLY A 289 -2.41 23.18 -19.63
C GLY A 289 -2.83 24.09 -20.76
N ASP A 290 -3.73 25.03 -20.48
CA ASP A 290 -4.06 26.15 -21.36
C ASP A 290 -3.00 27.26 -21.19
N THR A 291 -2.17 27.49 -22.20
CA THR A 291 -1.07 28.45 -22.15
C THR A 291 -1.53 29.90 -22.11
N GLU A 292 -2.70 30.20 -22.67
CA GLU A 292 -3.24 31.56 -22.72
C GLU A 292 -3.75 31.96 -21.33
N LYS A 293 -4.45 31.04 -20.65
CA LYS A 293 -4.92 31.23 -19.27
C LYS A 293 -3.81 31.09 -18.22
N CYS A 294 -2.66 30.52 -18.58
CA CYS A 294 -1.58 30.30 -17.64
C CYS A 294 -0.87 31.62 -17.27
N LEU A 295 -0.78 31.89 -15.97
CA LEU A 295 -0.01 33.02 -15.42
C LEU A 295 1.42 32.63 -15.01
N GLY A 296 1.78 31.34 -15.05
CA GLY A 296 3.09 30.87 -14.62
C GLY A 296 3.36 31.05 -13.11
N CYS A 297 2.32 31.10 -12.27
CA CYS A 297 2.46 31.38 -10.82
C CYS A 297 2.99 30.21 -9.97
N GLY A 298 3.02 28.98 -10.49
CA GLY A 298 3.59 27.82 -9.81
C GLY A 298 2.74 27.16 -8.71
N LEU A 299 1.52 27.64 -8.44
CA LEU A 299 0.65 27.05 -7.41
C LEU A 299 0.31 25.56 -7.69
N CYS A 300 0.08 25.21 -8.96
CA CYS A 300 -0.15 23.83 -9.37
C CYS A 300 1.09 22.94 -9.20
N ALA A 301 2.29 23.49 -9.38
CA ALA A 301 3.56 22.79 -9.12
C ALA A 301 3.71 22.47 -7.63
N LYS A 302 3.44 23.44 -6.74
CA LYS A 302 3.43 23.24 -5.28
C LYS A 302 2.37 22.24 -4.82
N ALA A 303 1.22 22.19 -5.50
CA ALA A 303 0.14 21.26 -5.18
C ALA A 303 0.44 19.81 -5.59
N CYS A 304 1.26 19.59 -6.62
CA CYS A 304 1.53 18.28 -7.21
C CYS A 304 2.28 17.36 -6.24
N ASN A 305 1.67 16.22 -5.86
CA ASN A 305 2.26 15.32 -4.87
C ASN A 305 3.41 14.44 -5.41
N VAL A 306 3.77 14.57 -6.69
CA VAL A 306 4.84 13.81 -7.36
C VAL A 306 5.77 14.71 -8.18
N GLN A 307 5.69 16.03 -8.00
CA GLN A 307 6.54 17.01 -8.68
C GLN A 307 6.54 16.89 -10.22
N ALA A 308 5.39 16.49 -10.79
CA ALA A 308 5.24 16.32 -12.24
C ALA A 308 4.95 17.62 -13.00
N ILE A 309 4.90 18.77 -12.32
CA ILE A 309 4.64 20.08 -12.91
C ILE A 309 5.78 21.01 -12.53
N GLU A 310 6.33 21.71 -13.53
CA GLU A 310 7.34 22.75 -13.35
C GLU A 310 6.91 24.05 -14.04
N VAL A 311 7.53 25.17 -13.65
CA VAL A 311 7.33 26.47 -14.31
C VAL A 311 8.57 26.74 -15.16
N VAL A 312 8.36 26.99 -16.46
CA VAL A 312 9.41 27.25 -17.43
C VAL A 312 9.22 28.61 -18.11
N GLY A 313 10.31 29.17 -18.61
CA GLY A 313 10.33 30.50 -19.23
C GLY A 313 10.51 31.63 -18.22
N GLY A 314 10.59 32.87 -18.73
CA GLY A 314 10.86 34.06 -17.91
C GLY A 314 12.31 34.54 -17.90
N ASP A 315 13.24 33.83 -18.54
CA ASP A 315 14.62 34.29 -18.71
C ASP A 315 14.80 35.00 -20.07
N ASN A 316 15.42 36.18 -20.05
CA ASN A 316 15.84 36.96 -21.22
C ASN A 316 14.72 37.35 -22.23
N GLY A 317 13.62 37.93 -21.73
CA GLY A 317 12.79 38.87 -22.49
C GLY A 317 11.90 38.33 -23.62
N SER A 318 11.84 37.02 -23.89
CA SER A 318 11.14 36.50 -25.09
C SER A 318 10.02 35.49 -24.85
N ARG A 319 9.84 34.93 -23.64
CA ARG A 319 8.73 33.99 -23.35
C ARG A 319 8.10 34.18 -21.98
N LYS A 320 6.76 34.31 -21.96
CA LYS A 320 5.92 34.33 -20.75
C LYS A 320 6.13 33.04 -19.94
N LYS A 321 6.21 33.17 -18.61
CA LYS A 321 6.26 32.01 -17.69
C LYS A 321 5.02 31.13 -17.91
N ARG A 322 5.23 29.82 -18.01
CA ARG A 322 4.16 28.84 -18.20
C ARG A 322 4.45 27.56 -17.44
N MET A 323 3.41 26.80 -17.16
CA MET A 323 3.58 25.46 -16.60
C MET A 323 4.00 24.47 -17.69
N GLN A 324 4.73 23.43 -17.30
CA GLN A 324 5.07 22.28 -18.12
C GLN A 324 4.85 21.00 -17.31
N VAL A 325 4.22 20.00 -17.94
CA VAL A 325 3.94 18.70 -17.31
C VAL A 325 4.99 17.68 -17.75
N LYS A 326 5.66 17.06 -16.78
CA LYS A 326 6.50 15.89 -16.99
C LYS A 326 5.60 14.66 -17.12
N ALA A 327 5.14 14.35 -18.32
CA ALA A 327 4.22 13.23 -18.58
C ALA A 327 4.74 11.88 -18.03
N GLY A 328 6.06 11.69 -18.01
CA GLY A 328 6.72 10.54 -17.39
C GLY A 328 6.45 10.39 -15.89
N HIS A 329 6.20 11.49 -15.16
CA HIS A 329 5.99 11.51 -13.71
C HIS A 329 4.53 11.75 -13.32
N CYS A 330 3.69 12.28 -14.22
CA CYS A 330 2.30 12.57 -13.92
C CYS A 330 1.51 11.28 -13.66
N LEU A 331 0.86 11.19 -12.50
CA LEU A 331 -0.06 10.08 -12.18
C LEU A 331 -1.46 10.24 -12.81
N GLY A 332 -1.78 11.44 -13.32
CA GLY A 332 -3.10 11.77 -13.83
C GLY A 332 -4.18 11.88 -12.75
N CYS A 333 -3.81 12.18 -11.51
CA CYS A 333 -4.76 12.18 -10.38
C CYS A 333 -5.67 13.42 -10.30
N GLY A 334 -5.33 14.53 -10.97
CA GLY A 334 -6.14 15.76 -10.92
C GLY A 334 -5.98 16.62 -9.66
N ALA A 335 -5.27 16.17 -8.62
CA ALA A 335 -5.13 16.88 -7.34
C ALA A 335 -4.55 18.31 -7.42
N CYS A 336 -3.86 18.65 -8.52
CA CYS A 336 -3.33 19.99 -8.75
C CYS A 336 -4.32 20.96 -9.41
N ILE A 337 -5.43 20.47 -9.98
CA ILE A 337 -6.40 21.27 -10.74
C ILE A 337 -7.02 22.37 -9.85
N PRO A 338 -7.52 22.08 -8.63
CA PRO A 338 -8.11 23.11 -7.77
C PRO A 338 -7.14 24.21 -7.32
N ALA A 339 -5.82 24.00 -7.48
CA ALA A 339 -4.82 25.00 -7.11
C ALA A 339 -4.63 26.10 -8.18
N CYS A 340 -5.23 25.96 -9.37
CA CYS A 340 -5.09 26.91 -10.45
C CYS A 340 -6.18 28.00 -10.38
N PRO A 341 -5.82 29.27 -10.09
CA PRO A 341 -6.81 30.34 -9.96
C PRO A 341 -7.48 30.74 -11.28
N THR A 342 -6.86 30.41 -12.42
CA THR A 342 -7.37 30.75 -13.76
C THR A 342 -8.07 29.58 -14.46
N GLY A 343 -8.18 28.41 -13.82
CA GLY A 343 -8.76 27.23 -14.43
C GLY A 343 -7.98 26.72 -15.66
N ALA A 344 -6.67 26.95 -15.70
CA ALA A 344 -5.82 26.60 -16.85
C ALA A 344 -5.44 25.10 -16.92
N LEU A 345 -5.87 24.26 -15.97
CA LEU A 345 -5.52 22.84 -15.93
C LEU A 345 -6.76 21.97 -16.15
N SER A 346 -6.60 20.90 -16.92
CA SER A 346 -7.63 19.87 -17.13
C SER A 346 -7.00 18.47 -17.21
N LEU A 347 -7.81 17.43 -17.02
CA LEU A 347 -7.40 16.07 -17.38
C LEU A 347 -7.70 15.83 -18.85
N VAL A 348 -6.77 15.18 -19.54
CA VAL A 348 -6.96 14.66 -20.90
C VAL A 348 -6.61 13.17 -20.94
N PRO A 349 -7.26 12.37 -21.81
CA PRO A 349 -6.95 10.95 -21.94
C PRO A 349 -5.46 10.70 -22.21
N ALA A 350 -4.92 9.65 -21.60
CA ALA A 350 -3.54 9.22 -21.78
C ALA A 350 -3.46 7.69 -21.85
N ALA A 351 -2.47 7.20 -22.58
CA ALA A 351 -2.19 5.77 -22.64
C ALA A 351 -1.79 5.24 -21.25
N ARG A 352 -2.32 4.07 -20.90
CA ARG A 352 -1.94 3.33 -19.69
C ARG A 352 -1.93 1.83 -19.93
N ALA A 353 -1.22 1.11 -19.06
CA ALA A 353 -1.27 -0.35 -19.04
C ALA A 353 -2.66 -0.85 -18.60
N PRO A 354 -3.13 -2.01 -19.10
CA PRO A 354 -4.38 -2.61 -18.66
C PRO A 354 -4.34 -2.98 -17.18
N VAL A 355 -5.23 -2.37 -16.39
CA VAL A 355 -5.42 -2.72 -14.98
C VAL A 355 -5.89 -4.18 -14.87
N PRO A 356 -5.20 -5.04 -14.11
CA PRO A 356 -5.62 -6.41 -13.83
C PRO A 356 -7.05 -6.48 -13.27
N GLU A 357 -7.77 -7.56 -13.57
CA GLU A 357 -9.14 -7.71 -13.08
C GLU A 357 -9.18 -7.98 -11.57
N LYS A 358 -8.42 -8.98 -11.10
CA LYS A 358 -8.43 -9.44 -9.71
C LYS A 358 -7.02 -9.47 -9.11
N LYS A 359 -6.95 -9.52 -7.78
CA LYS A 359 -5.69 -9.57 -7.01
C LYS A 359 -4.77 -10.72 -7.42
N LYS A 360 -5.34 -11.89 -7.75
CA LYS A 360 -4.58 -13.04 -8.24
C LYS A 360 -3.86 -12.73 -9.56
N ASP A 361 -4.53 -12.06 -10.50
CA ASP A 361 -3.94 -11.73 -11.81
C ASP A 361 -2.79 -10.73 -11.66
N LEU A 362 -2.98 -9.72 -10.79
CA LEU A 362 -1.94 -8.78 -10.42
C LEU A 362 -0.72 -9.50 -9.84
N PHE A 363 -0.91 -10.37 -8.86
CA PHE A 363 0.19 -11.08 -8.21
C PHE A 363 0.93 -12.01 -9.16
N VAL A 364 0.21 -12.72 -10.04
CA VAL A 364 0.81 -13.56 -11.08
C VAL A 364 1.68 -12.72 -12.02
N ARG A 365 1.22 -11.53 -12.44
CA ARG A 365 2.01 -10.62 -13.28
C ARG A 365 3.29 -10.15 -12.56
N ILE A 366 3.18 -9.65 -11.34
CA ILE A 366 4.35 -9.21 -10.54
C ILE A 366 5.37 -10.34 -10.35
N LEU A 367 4.90 -11.55 -10.03
CA LEU A 367 5.77 -12.71 -9.85
C LEU A 367 6.48 -13.13 -11.14
N LYS A 368 5.81 -13.00 -12.30
CA LYS A 368 6.43 -13.24 -13.61
C LYS A 368 7.48 -12.18 -13.93
N ASP A 369 7.16 -10.90 -13.73
CA ASP A 369 8.08 -9.77 -13.95
C ASP A 369 9.36 -9.94 -13.13
N LYS A 370 9.23 -10.45 -11.90
CA LYS A 370 10.34 -10.70 -10.98
C LYS A 370 10.97 -12.09 -11.10
N LYS A 371 10.51 -12.94 -12.03
CA LYS A 371 10.97 -14.33 -12.21
C LYS A 371 10.82 -15.22 -10.95
N ARG A 372 9.80 -14.97 -10.12
CA ARG A 372 9.50 -15.69 -8.86
C ARG A 372 8.20 -16.51 -8.93
N PHE A 373 7.71 -16.85 -10.12
CA PHE A 373 6.44 -17.56 -10.25
C PHE A 373 6.51 -19.06 -9.91
N SER A 374 7.68 -19.70 -10.04
CA SER A 374 7.83 -21.15 -9.88
C SER A 374 7.43 -21.70 -8.50
N PRO A 375 7.69 -21.06 -7.34
CA PRO A 375 7.30 -21.61 -6.04
C PRO A 375 5.77 -21.71 -5.87
N TYR A 376 5.01 -20.80 -6.48
CA TYR A 376 3.55 -20.81 -6.44
C TYR A 376 2.94 -21.96 -7.25
N VAL A 377 3.55 -22.29 -8.40
CA VAL A 377 3.13 -23.44 -9.21
C VAL A 377 3.37 -24.74 -8.43
N VAL A 378 4.55 -24.89 -7.85
CA VAL A 378 4.91 -26.07 -7.04
C VAL A 378 3.99 -26.21 -5.82
N ALA A 379 3.72 -25.11 -5.10
CA ALA A 379 2.80 -25.12 -3.96
C ALA A 379 1.37 -25.53 -4.37
N GLY A 380 0.88 -25.00 -5.49
CA GLY A 380 -0.44 -25.36 -6.02
C GLY A 380 -0.55 -26.83 -6.42
N MET A 381 0.49 -27.38 -7.06
CA MET A 381 0.56 -28.81 -7.40
C MET A 381 0.56 -29.70 -6.16
N LYS A 382 1.38 -29.36 -5.14
CA LYS A 382 1.41 -30.10 -3.87
C LYS A 382 0.06 -30.11 -3.17
N ALA A 383 -0.63 -28.97 -3.11
CA ALA A 383 -1.96 -28.87 -2.50
C ALA A 383 -3.03 -29.68 -3.28
N LYS A 384 -2.90 -29.80 -4.61
CA LYS A 384 -3.80 -30.62 -5.43
C LYS A 384 -3.53 -32.12 -5.22
N LEU A 385 -2.26 -32.52 -5.21
CA LEU A 385 -1.84 -33.89 -4.93
C LEU A 385 -2.26 -34.32 -3.51
N GLY A 386 -2.03 -33.48 -2.50
CA GLY A 386 -2.46 -33.76 -1.13
C GLY A 386 -3.96 -34.01 -1.01
N ARG A 387 -4.79 -33.21 -1.70
CA ARG A 387 -6.24 -33.44 -1.77
C ARG A 387 -6.63 -34.71 -2.52
N MET A 388 -5.92 -35.07 -3.59
CA MET A 388 -6.16 -36.29 -4.36
C MET A 388 -5.86 -37.57 -3.59
N PHE A 389 -4.86 -37.55 -2.71
CA PHE A 389 -4.41 -38.69 -1.92
C PHE A 389 -4.94 -38.71 -0.48
N GLY A 390 -5.94 -37.88 -0.14
CA GLY A 390 -6.53 -37.86 1.21
C GLY A 390 -5.61 -37.31 2.30
N LEU A 391 -4.51 -36.63 1.93
CA LEU A 391 -3.56 -35.97 2.82
C LEU A 391 -3.88 -34.47 3.02
N GLY A 392 -5.04 -34.03 2.51
CA GLY A 392 -5.54 -32.65 2.47
C GLY A 392 -6.09 -32.15 3.79
#